data_AF-A0A1I6W461-F1
#
_entry.id   AF-A0A1I6W461-F1
#
_cell.length_a   1.000
_cell.length_b   1.000
_cell.length_c   1.000
_cell.angle_alpha   90.00
_cell.angle_beta   90.00
_cell.angle_gamma   90.00
#
_symmetry.space_group_name_H-M   'P 1'
#
loop_
_entity.id
_entity.type
_entity.pdbx_description
1 polymer ?
#
loop_
_entity_poly.entity_id
_entity_poly.type
_entity_poly.pdbx_seq_one_letter_code
_entity_poly.pdbx_strand_id
1 'polypeptide(L)'
;MTKSRMKYTSRAAGSRLLTALFTVVIGASLIGMNGTIVRAAEPEQEQEQVQAQEQAQEQVQEQAPVPAQEKPPLTAAFVRGGALWVKVVDDEKQLTQAEHVVSPKWSYDGKWLAYAAGEQSNELWMLEVSTGAKHLVAANGGRNYKWSPNRLLLAFEEEQRLYVVDQQEATKPVDVSSSIGNMSSYAWRPDGAGFVVSTQGTFNGQTPVRIMQLAMQPDMTGAGSVQAKQLYVLPSQLNELPVVGTSVFKWSASGKWMAFLAIPTASLSADSNTLCVLAADGSVFKPVDQMVNHANWIQWSPQGDELAYIGGIGREATTNKQLRVTRVPDIQPRNDFTPAGFVDQDFTWRSPVDIVVSRAKASEGTDSSGKRPYPYLVSVKLDGERQKRITKSAEGYGDFGPVSLGTDGLGWVRSNRSMANVLVAPPGQGENKAVQWIENIDIGTNYYEQWNWNSVLKFFGK
;
A
#
# COMPACT_ATOMS: atom_id res chain seq x y z
N MET A 1 -57.12 -38.51 -0.42
CA MET A 1 -57.18 -38.94 -1.83
C MET A 1 -56.34 -37.95 -2.63
N THR A 2 -55.28 -38.24 -3.38
CA THR A 2 -54.56 -39.47 -3.74
C THR A 2 -53.17 -39.03 -4.16
N LYS A 3 -52.14 -39.77 -3.75
CA LYS A 3 -50.72 -39.60 -4.06
C LYS A 3 -50.42 -39.90 -5.54
N SER A 4 -49.36 -39.33 -6.11
CA SER A 4 -48.48 -40.11 -6.98
C SER A 4 -47.01 -39.72 -6.83
N ARG A 5 -46.23 -40.73 -6.44
CA ARG A 5 -44.76 -40.81 -6.46
C ARG A 5 -44.36 -41.44 -7.80
N MET A 6 -43.21 -41.08 -8.34
CA MET A 6 -42.43 -42.01 -9.16
C MET A 6 -40.98 -42.04 -8.70
N LYS A 7 -40.50 -43.27 -8.49
CA LYS A 7 -39.16 -43.66 -8.05
C LYS A 7 -38.45 -44.35 -9.22
N TYR A 8 -37.14 -44.07 -9.34
CA TYR A 8 -35.98 -44.94 -9.67
C TYR A 8 -36.01 -45.94 -10.84
N THR A 9 -34.92 -45.91 -11.63
CA THR A 9 -33.90 -46.99 -11.82
C THR A 9 -32.75 -46.44 -12.69
N SER A 10 -31.54 -46.22 -12.18
CA SER A 10 -30.33 -47.10 -12.17
C SER A 10 -29.90 -47.72 -13.51
N ARG A 11 -28.71 -47.34 -14.00
CA ARG A 11 -27.67 -48.31 -14.43
C ARG A 11 -26.30 -47.62 -14.58
N ALA A 12 -25.30 -48.28 -13.99
CA ALA A 12 -23.87 -47.99 -14.10
C ALA A 12 -23.29 -48.58 -15.38
N ALA A 13 -22.19 -47.99 -15.88
CA ALA A 13 -20.92 -48.66 -16.24
C ALA A 13 -20.10 -47.80 -17.23
N GLY A 14 -18.78 -47.81 -17.07
CA GLY A 14 -17.85 -47.69 -18.20
C GLY A 14 -16.82 -46.56 -18.13
N SER A 15 -15.73 -46.81 -17.40
CA SER A 15 -14.43 -46.15 -17.60
C SER A 15 -13.90 -46.40 -19.02
N ARG A 16 -13.29 -45.38 -19.64
CA ARG A 16 -12.19 -45.53 -20.63
C ARG A 16 -11.48 -44.20 -20.85
N LEU A 17 -10.18 -44.18 -20.50
CA LEU A 17 -9.20 -43.19 -20.94
C LEU A 17 -9.14 -43.17 -22.48
N LEU A 18 -9.03 -41.97 -23.08
CA LEU A 18 -8.56 -41.82 -24.45
C LEU A 18 -7.44 -40.76 -24.48
N THR A 19 -6.25 -41.26 -24.82
CA THR A 19 -5.03 -40.52 -25.15
C THR A 19 -5.22 -39.79 -26.47
N ALA A 20 -4.99 -38.47 -26.51
CA ALA A 20 -5.00 -37.70 -27.75
C ALA A 20 -3.57 -37.63 -28.32
N LEU A 21 -3.37 -38.24 -29.50
CA LEU A 21 -2.18 -38.03 -30.34
C LEU A 21 -2.31 -36.69 -31.08
N PHE A 22 -1.25 -35.89 -31.03
CA PHE A 22 -1.04 -34.77 -31.95
C PHE A 22 -0.38 -35.28 -33.24
N THR A 23 -1.06 -35.14 -34.36
CA THR A 23 -0.50 -35.34 -35.71
C THR A 23 -0.12 -33.98 -36.28
N VAL A 24 1.17 -33.73 -36.50
CA VAL A 24 1.66 -32.59 -37.27
C VAL A 24 1.71 -32.99 -38.74
N VAL A 25 0.90 -32.32 -39.57
CA VAL A 25 0.94 -32.44 -41.03
C VAL A 25 1.89 -31.37 -41.57
N ILE A 26 3.02 -31.78 -42.14
CA ILE A 26 3.90 -30.90 -42.94
C ILE A 26 3.51 -31.09 -44.41
N GLY A 27 2.99 -30.03 -45.02
CA GLY A 27 2.66 -29.99 -46.44
C GLY A 27 3.93 -29.92 -47.30
N ALA A 28 4.02 -30.82 -48.29
CA ALA A 28 4.99 -30.79 -49.35
C ALA A 28 4.44 -30.05 -50.57
N SER A 29 5.29 -29.30 -51.28
CA SER A 29 5.24 -29.15 -52.75
C SER A 29 6.50 -28.45 -53.28
N LEU A 30 7.30 -29.18 -54.07
CA LEU A 30 7.71 -28.75 -55.41
C LEU A 30 8.40 -29.90 -56.16
N ILE A 31 7.92 -30.11 -57.39
CA ILE A 31 8.40 -31.08 -58.38
C ILE A 31 9.44 -30.38 -59.28
N GLY A 32 10.54 -31.07 -59.59
CA GLY A 32 11.47 -30.69 -60.64
C GLY A 32 12.33 -31.89 -61.07
N MET A 33 12.00 -32.45 -62.23
CA MET A 33 12.68 -33.56 -62.89
C MET A 33 14.14 -33.25 -63.23
N ASN A 34 15.07 -34.13 -62.87
CA ASN A 34 16.10 -34.65 -63.78
C ASN A 34 16.78 -35.87 -63.15
N GLY A 35 16.91 -36.94 -63.95
CA GLY A 35 17.32 -38.26 -63.49
C GLY A 35 18.79 -38.32 -63.09
N THR A 36 19.07 -38.93 -61.95
CA THR A 36 20.33 -39.61 -61.66
C THR A 36 20.04 -40.67 -60.59
N ILE A 37 20.33 -41.93 -60.88
CA ILE A 37 20.34 -42.99 -59.87
C ILE A 37 21.56 -42.75 -59.00
N VAL A 38 21.36 -42.37 -57.74
CA VAL A 38 22.43 -42.34 -56.73
C VAL A 38 22.09 -43.33 -55.62
N ARG A 39 23.07 -44.19 -55.39
CA ARG A 39 23.16 -45.27 -54.41
C ARG A 39 22.88 -44.74 -53.00
N ALA A 40 22.07 -45.45 -52.22
CA ALA A 40 21.83 -45.15 -50.81
C ALA A 40 23.15 -45.19 -50.02
N ALA A 41 23.46 -44.07 -49.34
CA ALA A 41 24.50 -43.97 -48.33
C ALA A 41 23.85 -43.98 -46.93
N GLU A 42 24.57 -44.53 -45.96
CA GLU A 42 24.17 -44.90 -44.61
C GLU A 42 23.64 -43.76 -43.72
N PRO A 43 22.82 -44.07 -42.69
CA PRO A 43 22.18 -43.09 -41.81
C PRO A 43 23.03 -42.81 -40.56
N GLU A 44 24.32 -42.48 -40.69
CA GLU A 44 25.17 -42.19 -39.52
C GLU A 44 25.29 -40.68 -39.20
N GLN A 45 25.03 -39.77 -40.14
CA GLN A 45 25.19 -38.33 -39.91
C GLN A 45 23.97 -37.63 -39.29
N GLU A 46 22.77 -38.23 -39.34
CA GLU A 46 21.57 -37.65 -38.72
C GLU A 46 21.52 -37.92 -37.19
N GLN A 47 22.14 -38.99 -36.71
CA GLN A 47 22.20 -39.30 -35.27
C GLN A 47 23.20 -38.42 -34.53
N GLU A 48 24.32 -38.04 -35.14
CA GLU A 48 25.30 -37.13 -34.52
C GLU A 48 24.76 -35.69 -34.38
N GLN A 49 23.93 -35.21 -35.31
CA GLN A 49 23.33 -33.87 -35.20
C GLN A 49 22.19 -33.80 -34.17
N VAL A 50 21.42 -34.88 -34.02
CA VAL A 50 20.37 -34.96 -32.99
C VAL A 50 20.99 -35.12 -31.59
N GLN A 51 22.05 -35.92 -31.44
CA GLN A 51 22.78 -36.01 -30.16
C GLN A 51 23.52 -34.71 -29.80
N ALA A 52 24.07 -33.97 -30.77
CA ALA A 52 24.69 -32.68 -30.51
C ALA A 52 23.67 -31.59 -30.11
N GLN A 53 22.42 -31.66 -30.59
CA GLN A 53 21.33 -30.76 -30.18
C GLN A 53 20.70 -31.17 -28.83
N GLU A 54 20.60 -32.47 -28.52
CA GLU A 54 20.16 -32.93 -27.20
C GLU A 54 21.21 -32.65 -26.12
N GLN A 55 22.52 -32.80 -26.41
CA GLN A 55 23.59 -32.42 -25.47
C GLN A 55 23.74 -30.90 -25.30
N ALA A 56 23.35 -30.09 -26.29
CA ALA A 56 23.28 -28.64 -26.15
C ALA A 56 22.03 -28.16 -25.37
N GLN A 57 20.99 -28.98 -25.27
CA GLN A 57 19.79 -28.70 -24.46
C GLN A 57 19.90 -29.23 -23.01
N GLU A 58 20.81 -30.15 -22.71
CA GLU A 58 21.09 -30.64 -21.35
C GLU A 58 22.10 -29.79 -20.56
N GLN A 59 22.75 -28.80 -21.18
CA GLN A 59 23.41 -27.72 -20.42
C GLN A 59 22.39 -26.65 -20.03
N VAL A 60 21.43 -27.04 -19.20
CA VAL A 60 20.75 -26.08 -18.34
C VAL A 60 21.85 -25.45 -17.48
N GLN A 61 22.14 -24.17 -17.72
CA GLN A 61 22.85 -23.35 -16.77
C GLN A 61 22.18 -23.58 -15.41
N GLU A 62 22.87 -24.31 -14.54
CA GLU A 62 22.59 -24.37 -13.13
C GLU A 62 22.78 -22.93 -12.65
N GLN A 63 21.72 -22.13 -12.78
CA GLN A 63 21.65 -20.82 -12.18
C GLN A 63 21.92 -21.09 -10.71
N ALA A 64 23.09 -20.62 -10.25
CA ALA A 64 23.41 -20.60 -8.84
C ALA A 64 22.15 -20.14 -8.10
N PRO A 65 21.72 -20.84 -7.03
CA PRO A 65 20.51 -20.47 -6.33
C PRO A 65 20.60 -18.98 -6.06
N VAL A 66 19.63 -18.21 -6.59
CA VAL A 66 19.53 -16.77 -6.31
C VAL A 66 19.67 -16.69 -4.80
N PRO A 67 20.72 -16.04 -4.26
CA PRO A 67 20.94 -16.04 -2.82
C PRO A 67 19.64 -15.54 -2.22
N ALA A 68 19.05 -16.36 -1.34
CA ALA A 68 17.85 -15.97 -0.62
C ALA A 68 18.15 -14.60 -0.04
N GLN A 69 17.46 -13.56 -0.53
CA GLN A 69 17.68 -12.20 -0.05
C GLN A 69 17.56 -12.26 1.46
N GLU A 70 18.68 -12.06 2.16
CA GLU A 70 18.67 -12.05 3.61
C GLU A 70 17.63 -11.04 4.03
N LYS A 71 16.70 -11.51 4.86
CA LYS A 71 15.64 -10.68 5.38
C LYS A 71 16.29 -9.46 6.03
N PRO A 72 15.89 -8.23 5.65
CA PRO A 72 16.46 -7.05 6.26
C PRO A 72 16.22 -7.07 7.78
N PRO A 73 17.19 -6.62 8.58
CA PRO A 73 17.01 -6.57 10.03
C PRO A 73 15.85 -5.64 10.40
N LEU A 74 15.16 -5.95 11.50
CA LEU A 74 14.12 -5.08 12.05
C LEU A 74 14.69 -3.67 12.25
N THR A 75 14.14 -2.71 11.51
CA THR A 75 14.68 -1.36 11.44
C THR A 75 13.54 -0.35 11.49
N ALA A 76 13.74 0.79 12.16
CA ALA A 76 12.79 1.88 12.17
C ALA A 76 13.50 3.24 12.25
N ALA A 77 12.91 4.23 11.59
CA ALA A 77 13.24 5.63 11.76
C ALA A 77 12.18 6.24 12.68
N PHE A 78 12.61 7.08 13.62
CA PHE A 78 11.70 7.72 14.55
C PHE A 78 12.18 9.11 14.96
N VAL A 79 11.28 9.90 15.52
CA VAL A 79 11.56 11.23 16.04
C VAL A 79 11.56 11.18 17.56
N ARG A 80 12.60 11.75 18.17
CA ARG A 80 12.71 11.94 19.61
C ARG A 80 13.38 13.28 19.89
N GLY A 81 12.71 14.12 20.66
CA GLY A 81 13.18 15.47 20.99
C GLY A 81 13.36 16.35 19.73
N GLY A 82 12.50 16.17 18.73
CA GLY A 82 12.59 16.89 17.45
C GLY A 82 13.78 16.50 16.55
N ALA A 83 14.55 15.48 16.92
CA ALA A 83 15.65 14.93 16.13
C ALA A 83 15.25 13.60 15.46
N LEU A 84 15.87 13.30 14.32
CA LEU A 84 15.73 12.02 13.63
C LEU A 84 16.66 10.97 14.22
N TRP A 85 16.12 9.79 14.48
CA TRP A 85 16.84 8.62 14.96
C TRP A 85 16.55 7.41 14.08
N VAL A 86 17.48 6.46 14.08
CA VAL A 86 17.29 5.12 13.52
C VAL A 86 17.58 4.09 14.59
N LYS A 87 16.80 3.01 14.62
CA LYS A 87 17.11 1.80 15.37
C LYS A 87 17.18 0.61 14.42
N VAL A 88 18.28 -0.15 14.46
CA VAL A 88 18.51 -1.39 13.71
C VAL A 88 18.74 -2.50 14.73
N VAL A 89 17.77 -3.40 14.87
CA VAL A 89 17.73 -4.39 15.95
C VAL A 89 17.91 -3.67 17.30
N ASP A 90 19.07 -3.76 17.95
CA ASP A 90 19.31 -3.11 19.24
C ASP A 90 20.11 -1.80 19.12
N ASP A 91 20.81 -1.59 17.99
CA ASP A 91 21.64 -0.40 17.76
C ASP A 91 20.78 0.82 17.44
N GLU A 92 20.96 1.89 18.20
CA GLU A 92 20.17 3.10 18.12
C GLU A 92 21.07 4.32 17.92
N LYS A 93 20.84 5.06 16.83
CA LYS A 93 21.70 6.15 16.39
C LYS A 93 20.88 7.39 16.07
N GLN A 94 21.29 8.52 16.65
CA GLN A 94 20.79 9.84 16.26
C GLN A 94 21.40 10.25 14.92
N LEU A 95 20.58 10.66 13.96
CA LEU A 95 21.00 11.05 12.61
C LEU A 95 21.03 12.57 12.40
N THR A 96 20.21 13.33 13.14
CA THR A 96 20.16 14.80 13.05
C THR A 96 20.18 15.44 14.42
N GLN A 97 20.46 16.75 14.47
CA GLN A 97 20.15 17.56 15.66
C GLN A 97 18.64 17.80 15.78
N ALA A 98 18.21 18.39 16.91
CA ALA A 98 16.82 18.77 17.13
C ALA A 98 16.42 19.93 16.19
N GLU A 99 15.70 19.61 15.12
CA GLU A 99 15.37 20.52 14.01
C GLU A 99 13.87 20.44 13.65
N HIS A 100 13.00 20.14 14.64
CA HIS A 100 11.56 19.93 14.44
C HIS A 100 11.25 18.89 13.34
N VAL A 101 12.00 17.79 13.33
CA VAL A 101 11.87 16.73 12.34
C VAL A 101 10.51 16.04 12.45
N VAL A 102 9.85 15.81 11.32
CA VAL A 102 8.60 15.04 11.25
C VAL A 102 8.52 14.18 9.97
N SER A 103 7.65 13.18 10.04
CA SER A 103 7.21 12.31 8.94
C SER A 103 8.31 11.54 8.18
N PRO A 104 9.28 10.88 8.86
CA PRO A 104 10.37 10.19 8.18
C PRO A 104 9.88 9.09 7.23
N LYS A 105 10.51 8.97 6.05
CA LYS A 105 10.20 7.96 5.03
C LYS A 105 11.45 7.34 4.44
N TRP A 106 11.48 6.01 4.45
CA TRP A 106 12.54 5.20 3.87
C TRP A 106 12.48 5.15 2.34
N SER A 107 13.66 5.18 1.70
CA SER A 107 13.84 4.66 0.35
C SER A 107 13.60 3.15 0.31
N TYR A 108 13.31 2.61 -0.88
CA TYR A 108 13.02 1.19 -1.07
C TYR A 108 14.18 0.25 -0.67
N ASP A 109 15.42 0.76 -0.69
CA ASP A 109 16.64 0.03 -0.34
C ASP A 109 17.09 0.25 1.11
N GLY A 110 16.38 1.10 1.86
CA GLY A 110 16.68 1.38 3.28
C GLY A 110 17.94 2.21 3.52
N LYS A 111 18.58 2.75 2.48
CA LYS A 111 19.82 3.54 2.63
C LYS A 111 19.58 5.02 2.81
N TRP A 112 18.38 5.50 2.45
CA TRP A 112 18.02 6.90 2.46
C TRP A 112 16.74 7.16 3.25
N LEU A 113 16.70 8.32 3.89
CA LEU A 113 15.52 8.86 4.54
C LEU A 113 15.16 10.21 3.91
N ALA A 114 13.87 10.42 3.67
CA ALA A 114 13.31 11.74 3.43
C ALA A 114 12.50 12.16 4.66
N TYR A 115 12.61 13.41 5.07
CA TYR A 115 11.90 13.94 6.23
C TYR A 115 11.62 15.43 6.07
N ALA A 116 10.62 15.92 6.80
CA ALA A 116 10.34 17.36 6.89
C ALA A 116 10.98 17.93 8.16
N ALA A 117 11.49 19.16 8.10
CA ALA A 117 12.14 19.85 9.21
C ALA A 117 11.94 21.37 9.12
N GLY A 118 12.57 22.11 10.05
CA GLY A 118 12.46 23.56 10.16
C GLY A 118 11.33 23.98 11.10
N GLU A 119 11.30 25.26 11.50
CA GLU A 119 10.36 25.78 12.52
C GLU A 119 8.88 25.51 12.20
N GLN A 120 8.54 25.48 10.90
CA GLN A 120 7.19 25.17 10.42
C GLN A 120 7.07 23.78 9.77
N SER A 121 8.08 22.92 9.91
CA SER A 121 8.17 21.61 9.26
C SER A 121 7.92 21.68 7.74
N ASN A 122 8.44 22.72 7.09
CA ASN A 122 8.19 23.08 5.69
C ASN A 122 9.43 22.92 4.79
N GLU A 123 10.55 22.45 5.34
CA GLU A 123 11.75 22.10 4.58
C GLU A 123 11.73 20.60 4.31
N LEU A 124 11.94 20.18 3.06
CA LEU A 124 12.12 18.78 2.71
C LEU A 124 13.61 18.45 2.63
N TRP A 125 14.03 17.47 3.43
CA TRP A 125 15.40 16.99 3.49
C TRP A 125 15.51 15.54 3.05
N MET A 126 16.66 15.21 2.49
CA MET A 126 17.09 13.86 2.14
C MET A 126 18.39 13.53 2.87
N LEU A 127 18.50 12.36 3.50
CA LEU A 127 19.64 11.94 4.30
C LEU A 127 20.07 10.52 3.98
N GLU A 128 21.38 10.33 3.83
CA GLU A 128 22.01 9.01 3.71
C GLU A 128 22.29 8.44 5.11
N VAL A 129 21.79 7.24 5.40
CA VAL A 129 21.77 6.69 6.77
C VAL A 129 23.17 6.28 7.25
N SER A 130 24.01 5.78 6.35
CA SER A 130 25.38 5.32 6.65
C SER A 130 26.29 6.48 7.05
N THR A 131 26.29 7.54 6.24
CA THR A 131 27.20 8.70 6.39
C THR A 131 26.61 9.82 7.24
N GLY A 132 25.28 9.92 7.33
CA GLY A 132 24.59 11.07 7.92
C GLY A 132 24.60 12.31 7.02
N ALA A 133 25.11 12.20 5.79
CA ALA A 133 25.08 13.30 4.84
C ALA A 133 23.62 13.68 4.52
N LYS A 134 23.30 14.97 4.58
CA LYS A 134 21.95 15.49 4.30
C LYS A 134 21.96 16.60 3.26
N HIS A 135 20.92 16.63 2.44
CA HIS A 135 20.69 17.62 1.39
C HIS A 135 19.30 18.23 1.55
N LEU A 136 19.23 19.56 1.42
CA LEU A 136 17.97 20.27 1.33
C LEU A 136 17.41 20.08 -0.09
N VAL A 137 16.25 19.42 -0.19
CA VAL A 137 15.56 19.15 -1.46
C VAL A 137 14.64 20.31 -1.84
N ALA A 138 13.91 20.84 -0.86
CA ALA A 138 13.04 22.01 -1.05
C ALA A 138 13.03 22.86 0.23
N ALA A 139 13.29 24.17 0.09
CA ALA A 139 13.42 25.09 1.21
C ALA A 139 12.08 25.57 1.77
N ASN A 140 11.04 25.68 0.93
CA ASN A 140 9.73 26.21 1.30
C ASN A 140 8.64 25.40 0.60
N GLY A 141 8.48 24.13 0.97
CA GLY A 141 7.62 23.24 0.21
C GLY A 141 7.94 21.77 0.43
N GLY A 142 7.79 20.95 -0.61
CA GLY A 142 8.13 19.54 -0.55
C GLY A 142 7.21 18.73 0.36
N ARG A 143 5.89 18.94 0.23
CA ARG A 143 4.89 18.19 0.99
C ARG A 143 4.55 16.87 0.31
N ASN A 144 3.79 16.02 1.00
CA ASN A 144 3.25 14.77 0.47
C ASN A 144 4.27 13.81 -0.17
N TYR A 145 5.56 13.95 0.17
CA TYR A 145 6.68 13.27 -0.48
C TYR A 145 6.65 11.75 -0.34
N LYS A 146 7.10 11.03 -1.36
CA LYS A 146 7.08 9.56 -1.43
C LYS A 146 8.27 9.07 -2.25
N TRP A 147 9.04 8.15 -1.70
CA TRP A 147 10.03 7.40 -2.46
C TRP A 147 9.35 6.51 -3.50
N SER A 148 10.03 6.35 -4.64
CA SER A 148 9.67 5.37 -5.65
C SER A 148 9.78 3.95 -5.08
N PRO A 149 8.89 3.02 -5.47
CA PRO A 149 8.88 1.66 -4.92
C PRO A 149 10.09 0.81 -5.33
N ASN A 150 10.83 1.22 -6.36
CA ASN A 150 11.92 0.42 -6.95
C ASN A 150 13.13 1.23 -7.44
N ARG A 151 13.10 2.56 -7.34
CA ARG A 151 14.18 3.46 -7.75
C ARG A 151 14.52 4.44 -6.63
N LEU A 152 15.71 5.02 -6.65
CA LEU A 152 16.14 6.04 -5.68
C LEU A 152 15.65 7.44 -6.07
N LEU A 153 14.36 7.51 -6.43
CA LEU A 153 13.68 8.75 -6.79
C LEU A 153 12.74 9.15 -5.65
N LEU A 154 12.78 10.43 -5.28
CA LEU A 154 11.85 11.03 -4.35
C LEU A 154 10.89 11.92 -5.13
N ALA A 155 9.60 11.63 -5.05
CA ALA A 155 8.55 12.52 -5.57
C ALA A 155 7.99 13.37 -4.45
N PHE A 156 7.65 14.62 -4.72
CA PHE A 156 7.04 15.52 -3.74
C PHE A 156 6.13 16.56 -4.39
N GLU A 157 5.26 17.15 -3.59
CA GLU A 157 4.35 18.21 -4.01
C GLU A 157 4.87 19.58 -3.57
N GLU A 158 4.84 20.53 -4.49
CA GLU A 158 5.12 21.94 -4.25
C GLU A 158 4.20 22.78 -5.14
N GLU A 159 3.51 23.77 -4.57
CA GLU A 159 2.57 24.66 -5.29
C GLU A 159 1.57 23.93 -6.21
N GLN A 160 0.99 22.81 -5.75
CA GLN A 160 0.04 21.98 -6.53
C GLN A 160 0.65 21.41 -7.84
N ARG A 161 1.96 21.24 -7.87
CA ARG A 161 2.76 20.54 -8.88
C ARG A 161 3.48 19.36 -8.26
N LEU A 162 3.82 18.38 -9.08
CA LEU A 162 4.57 17.19 -8.68
C LEU A 162 5.98 17.29 -9.24
N TYR A 163 6.93 17.19 -8.34
CA TYR A 163 8.35 17.16 -8.64
C TYR A 163 8.92 15.78 -8.35
N VAL A 164 9.98 15.43 -9.07
CA VAL A 164 10.78 14.23 -8.84
C VAL A 164 12.25 14.62 -8.79
N VAL A 165 12.98 14.04 -7.85
CA VAL A 165 14.41 14.24 -7.71
C VAL A 165 15.10 12.89 -7.53
N ASP A 166 16.25 12.71 -8.18
CA ASP A 166 17.15 11.56 -7.96
C ASP A 166 18.02 11.84 -6.73
N GLN A 167 18.34 10.80 -5.95
CA GLN A 167 19.20 10.97 -4.78
C GLN A 167 20.57 11.59 -5.15
N GLN A 168 21.15 11.22 -6.30
CA GLN A 168 22.46 11.74 -6.74
C GLN A 168 22.41 13.22 -7.12
N GLU A 169 21.22 13.73 -7.47
CA GLU A 169 20.99 15.12 -7.87
C GLU A 169 19.94 15.77 -6.96
N ALA A 170 20.00 15.51 -5.64
CA ALA A 170 19.01 15.93 -4.64
C ALA A 170 18.63 17.42 -4.65
N THR A 171 19.43 18.29 -5.28
CA THR A 171 19.21 19.74 -5.40
C THR A 171 18.59 20.19 -6.73
N LYS A 172 18.26 19.26 -7.63
CA LYS A 172 17.69 19.55 -8.96
C LYS A 172 16.37 18.81 -9.20
N PRO A 173 15.30 19.13 -8.46
CA PRO A 173 14.00 18.55 -8.70
C PRO A 173 13.44 18.94 -10.08
N VAL A 174 12.71 18.02 -10.70
CA VAL A 174 12.11 18.15 -12.04
C VAL A 174 10.59 18.10 -11.93
N ASP A 175 9.89 19.10 -12.48
CA ASP A 175 8.41 19.07 -12.58
C ASP A 175 7.97 18.01 -13.60
N VAL A 176 7.23 17.01 -13.13
CA VAL A 176 6.69 15.89 -13.94
C VAL A 176 5.21 16.06 -14.25
N SER A 177 4.62 17.18 -13.86
CA SER A 177 3.19 17.50 -13.96
C SER A 177 2.89 18.77 -14.74
N SER A 178 3.89 19.37 -15.39
CA SER A 178 3.74 20.61 -16.17
C SER A 178 2.65 20.51 -17.25
N SER A 179 2.43 19.31 -17.81
CA SER A 179 1.41 19.03 -18.83
C SER A 179 0.00 18.83 -18.27
N ILE A 180 -0.15 18.78 -16.95
CA ILE A 180 -1.45 18.71 -16.28
C ILE A 180 -1.67 20.00 -15.48
N GLY A 181 -2.93 20.40 -15.29
CA GLY A 181 -3.24 21.56 -14.44
C GLY A 181 -2.87 21.29 -12.97
N ASN A 182 -3.25 22.22 -12.09
CA ASN A 182 -3.04 22.06 -10.66
C ASN A 182 -3.57 20.71 -10.16
N MET A 183 -2.76 20.00 -9.40
CA MET A 183 -3.13 18.71 -8.82
C MET A 183 -3.63 18.83 -7.39
N SER A 184 -4.35 17.80 -6.97
CA SER A 184 -4.83 17.62 -5.59
C SER A 184 -4.14 16.47 -4.86
N SER A 185 -3.78 15.39 -5.56
CA SER A 185 -3.03 14.27 -4.96
C SER A 185 -2.37 13.39 -6.00
N TYR A 186 -1.45 12.54 -5.55
CA TYR A 186 -0.74 11.58 -6.39
C TYR A 186 -0.31 10.31 -5.64
N ALA A 187 -0.07 9.25 -6.41
CA ALA A 187 0.65 8.06 -5.97
C ALA A 187 1.57 7.55 -7.08
N TRP A 188 2.70 6.96 -6.70
CA TRP A 188 3.49 6.13 -7.61
C TRP A 188 2.66 4.97 -8.12
N ARG A 189 2.88 4.58 -9.37
CA ARG A 189 2.45 3.27 -9.85
C ARG A 189 3.28 2.17 -9.18
N PRO A 190 2.73 0.96 -8.95
CA PRO A 190 3.45 -0.12 -8.25
C PRO A 190 4.74 -0.55 -8.98
N ASP A 191 4.75 -0.43 -10.30
CA ASP A 191 5.91 -0.71 -11.15
C ASP A 191 6.98 0.40 -11.13
N GLY A 192 6.72 1.52 -10.43
CA GLY A 192 7.60 2.68 -10.38
C GLY A 192 7.75 3.44 -11.69
N ALA A 193 7.02 3.09 -12.76
CA ALA A 193 7.15 3.66 -14.10
C ALA A 193 6.41 5.02 -14.27
N GLY A 194 5.99 5.64 -13.17
CA GLY A 194 5.30 6.92 -13.17
C GLY A 194 4.23 7.01 -12.09
N PHE A 195 3.15 7.74 -12.35
CA PHE A 195 2.18 8.13 -11.35
C PHE A 195 0.74 7.97 -11.80
N VAL A 196 -0.15 7.92 -10.81
CA VAL A 196 -1.54 8.36 -10.95
C VAL A 196 -1.71 9.64 -10.16
N VAL A 197 -2.36 10.63 -10.76
CA VAL A 197 -2.54 11.98 -10.24
C VAL A 197 -4.00 12.40 -10.37
N SER A 198 -4.55 13.11 -9.37
CA SER A 198 -5.83 13.80 -9.51
C SER A 198 -5.62 15.29 -9.72
N THR A 199 -6.37 15.89 -10.65
CA THR A 199 -6.43 17.36 -10.78
C THR A 199 -7.23 17.99 -9.64
N GLN A 200 -7.11 19.29 -9.46
CA GLN A 200 -7.99 20.08 -8.60
C GLN A 200 -9.34 20.32 -9.31
N GLY A 201 -10.45 20.12 -8.59
CA GLY A 201 -11.80 20.44 -9.04
C GLY A 201 -12.34 21.71 -8.39
N THR A 202 -13.40 22.28 -8.97
CA THR A 202 -14.14 23.40 -8.38
C THR A 202 -15.38 22.93 -7.62
N PHE A 203 -15.73 23.62 -6.55
CA PHE A 203 -16.88 23.28 -5.69
C PHE A 203 -18.21 23.23 -6.45
N ASN A 204 -18.42 24.10 -7.43
CA ASN A 204 -19.62 24.14 -8.25
C ASN A 204 -19.64 23.11 -9.40
N GLY A 205 -18.61 22.26 -9.50
CA GLY A 205 -18.51 21.21 -10.52
C GLY A 205 -18.18 21.70 -11.93
N GLN A 206 -17.95 23.00 -12.16
CA GLN A 206 -17.58 23.53 -13.47
C GLN A 206 -16.26 22.93 -13.98
N THR A 207 -15.28 22.77 -13.08
CA THR A 207 -14.04 22.03 -13.36
C THR A 207 -14.11 20.70 -12.59
N PRO A 208 -14.26 19.56 -13.28
CA PRO A 208 -14.30 18.27 -12.61
C PRO A 208 -12.89 17.84 -12.17
N VAL A 209 -12.83 16.98 -11.16
CA VAL A 209 -11.60 16.26 -10.80
C VAL A 209 -11.34 15.18 -11.85
N ARG A 210 -10.15 15.21 -12.45
CA ARG A 210 -9.70 14.22 -13.44
C ARG A 210 -8.62 13.35 -12.82
N ILE A 211 -8.69 12.05 -13.07
CA ILE A 211 -7.66 11.09 -12.71
C ILE A 211 -6.81 10.84 -13.95
N MET A 212 -5.53 11.14 -13.83
CA MET A 212 -4.53 11.10 -14.90
C MET A 212 -3.48 10.05 -14.57
N GLN A 213 -3.05 9.30 -15.56
CA GLN A 213 -1.84 8.50 -15.52
C GLN A 213 -0.71 9.28 -16.16
N LEU A 214 0.42 9.36 -15.47
CA LEU A 214 1.65 9.97 -15.95
C LEU A 214 2.68 8.85 -16.15
N ALA A 215 3.13 8.62 -17.37
CA ALA A 215 4.20 7.67 -17.68
C ALA A 215 5.55 8.39 -17.74
N MET A 216 6.52 7.88 -16.99
CA MET A 216 7.86 8.46 -16.86
C MET A 216 8.85 7.68 -17.71
N GLN A 217 9.76 8.37 -18.39
CA GLN A 217 10.87 7.72 -19.09
C GLN A 217 11.91 7.15 -18.11
N PRO A 218 12.63 6.08 -18.45
CA PRO A 218 13.60 5.45 -17.55
C PRO A 218 14.77 6.35 -17.11
N ASP A 219 15.14 7.33 -17.93
CA ASP A 219 16.40 8.09 -17.89
C ASP A 219 16.22 9.57 -17.53
N MET A 220 15.07 9.96 -16.95
CA MET A 220 14.69 11.34 -16.67
C MET A 220 15.82 12.18 -16.02
N THR A 221 16.57 12.90 -16.87
CA THR A 221 17.57 13.92 -16.55
C THR A 221 17.16 15.31 -17.07
N GLY A 222 15.97 15.43 -17.67
CA GLY A 222 15.44 16.69 -18.20
C GLY A 222 13.91 16.68 -18.30
N ALA A 223 13.28 17.81 -17.98
CA ALA A 223 11.85 18.03 -17.73
C ALA A 223 10.86 17.78 -18.90
N GLY A 224 11.19 16.95 -19.89
CA GLY A 224 10.62 17.06 -21.23
C GLY A 224 9.55 16.05 -21.66
N SER A 225 9.32 14.92 -20.99
CA SER A 225 8.46 13.89 -21.63
C SER A 225 7.76 12.95 -20.67
N VAL A 226 6.94 13.50 -19.80
CA VAL A 226 5.93 12.72 -19.08
C VAL A 226 4.69 12.61 -19.94
N GLN A 227 4.36 11.40 -20.38
CA GLN A 227 3.16 11.16 -21.20
C GLN A 227 1.95 11.08 -20.29
N ALA A 228 1.05 12.07 -20.41
CA ALA A 228 -0.17 12.13 -19.63
C ALA A 228 -1.35 11.49 -20.38
N LYS A 229 -2.03 10.56 -19.72
CA LYS A 229 -3.27 9.94 -20.22
C LYS A 229 -4.37 10.14 -19.19
N GLN A 230 -5.52 10.65 -19.59
CA GLN A 230 -6.68 10.66 -18.71
C GLN A 230 -7.22 9.23 -18.54
N LEU A 231 -7.40 8.79 -17.29
CA LEU A 231 -8.03 7.52 -16.96
C LEU A 231 -9.52 7.70 -16.71
N TYR A 232 -9.90 8.72 -15.93
CA TYR A 232 -11.29 8.89 -15.49
C TYR A 232 -11.61 10.34 -15.16
N VAL A 233 -12.89 10.72 -15.25
CA VAL A 233 -13.41 12.01 -14.79
C VAL A 233 -14.40 11.71 -13.67
N LEU A 234 -14.09 12.18 -12.45
CA LEU A 234 -14.98 11.95 -11.32
C LEU A 234 -16.30 12.71 -11.49
N PRO A 235 -17.42 12.14 -11.01
CA PRO A 235 -18.66 12.89 -10.83
C PRO A 235 -18.41 14.16 -10.02
N SER A 236 -19.13 15.24 -10.32
CA SER A 236 -19.04 16.50 -9.57
C SER A 236 -19.54 16.36 -8.13
N GLN A 237 -20.38 15.35 -7.85
CA GLN A 237 -20.90 15.04 -6.53
C GLN A 237 -20.97 13.53 -6.30
N LEU A 238 -20.74 13.12 -5.05
CA LEU A 238 -20.89 11.76 -4.55
C LEU A 238 -21.48 11.81 -3.15
N ASN A 239 -22.53 11.03 -2.87
CA ASN A 239 -23.25 11.04 -1.58
C ASN A 239 -23.66 12.45 -1.16
N GLU A 240 -24.20 13.23 -2.11
CA GLU A 240 -24.61 14.64 -1.91
C GLU A 240 -23.46 15.61 -1.54
N LEU A 241 -22.21 15.13 -1.53
CA LEU A 241 -21.02 15.94 -1.28
C LEU A 241 -20.34 16.33 -2.60
N PRO A 242 -19.91 17.59 -2.76
CA PRO A 242 -19.13 18.01 -3.92
C PRO A 242 -17.77 17.31 -3.93
N VAL A 243 -17.23 17.04 -5.12
CA VAL A 243 -15.91 16.42 -5.28
C VAL A 243 -14.94 17.47 -5.80
N VAL A 244 -14.02 17.91 -4.95
CA VAL A 244 -13.03 18.95 -5.29
C VAL A 244 -11.60 18.42 -5.37
N GLY A 245 -11.34 17.22 -4.84
CA GLY A 245 -10.04 16.57 -4.93
C GLY A 245 -10.10 15.10 -4.50
N THR A 246 -8.93 14.50 -4.29
CA THR A 246 -8.83 13.14 -3.76
C THR A 246 -7.79 13.02 -2.64
N SER A 247 -7.88 11.96 -1.83
CA SER A 247 -6.74 11.52 -1.03
C SER A 247 -5.67 10.85 -1.90
N VAL A 248 -4.56 10.45 -1.30
CA VAL A 248 -3.59 9.56 -1.99
C VAL A 248 -4.27 8.28 -2.48
N PHE A 249 -3.84 7.78 -3.64
CA PHE A 249 -4.27 6.50 -4.19
C PHE A 249 -3.50 5.34 -3.55
N LYS A 250 -4.21 4.28 -3.19
CA LYS A 250 -3.64 3.03 -2.68
C LYS A 250 -3.94 1.89 -3.63
N TRP A 251 -2.90 1.21 -4.09
CA TRP A 251 -3.01 0.11 -5.04
C TRP A 251 -3.32 -1.21 -4.35
N SER A 252 -4.15 -2.03 -4.98
CA SER A 252 -4.34 -3.42 -4.58
C SER A 252 -3.10 -4.24 -4.87
N ALA A 253 -2.94 -5.39 -4.19
CA ALA A 253 -1.78 -6.25 -4.38
C ALA A 253 -1.67 -6.79 -5.81
N SER A 254 -2.80 -6.92 -6.53
CA SER A 254 -2.79 -7.33 -7.94
C SER A 254 -2.41 -6.18 -8.91
N GLY A 255 -2.37 -4.94 -8.43
CA GLY A 255 -2.20 -3.75 -9.25
C GLY A 255 -3.41 -3.38 -10.13
N LYS A 256 -4.52 -4.14 -10.06
CA LYS A 256 -5.70 -3.93 -10.91
C LYS A 256 -6.61 -2.81 -10.40
N TRP A 257 -6.52 -2.45 -9.12
CA TRP A 257 -7.42 -1.50 -8.48
C TRP A 257 -6.67 -0.46 -7.67
N MET A 258 -7.27 0.73 -7.58
CA MET A 258 -6.87 1.82 -6.70
C MET A 258 -8.03 2.18 -5.80
N ALA A 259 -7.77 2.34 -4.50
CA ALA A 259 -8.70 2.90 -3.53
C ALA A 259 -8.25 4.31 -3.13
N PHE A 260 -9.19 5.22 -2.95
CA PHE A 260 -8.95 6.61 -2.56
C PHE A 260 -10.24 7.25 -2.02
N LEU A 261 -10.11 8.37 -1.31
CA LEU A 261 -11.24 9.21 -0.95
C LEU A 261 -11.49 10.24 -2.05
N ALA A 262 -12.73 10.38 -2.49
CA ALA A 262 -13.22 11.60 -3.11
C ALA A 262 -13.53 12.63 -2.00
N ILE A 263 -12.86 13.77 -2.05
CA ILE A 263 -12.81 14.74 -0.96
C ILE A 263 -13.64 16.00 -1.33
N PRO A 264 -14.55 16.45 -0.45
CA PRO A 264 -15.26 17.72 -0.57
C PRO A 264 -14.43 18.89 -0.04
N THR A 265 -15.04 20.04 0.19
CA THR A 265 -14.35 21.18 0.83
C THR A 265 -13.85 20.81 2.23
N ALA A 266 -12.78 21.47 2.68
CA ALA A 266 -12.09 21.15 3.93
C ALA A 266 -13.02 21.01 5.15
N SER A 267 -14.02 21.89 5.27
CA SER A 267 -15.00 21.84 6.37
C SER A 267 -15.85 20.57 6.34
N LEU A 268 -16.36 20.18 5.16
CA LEU A 268 -17.18 18.96 5.00
C LEU A 268 -16.33 17.69 5.13
N SER A 269 -15.08 17.74 4.65
CA SER A 269 -14.15 16.61 4.62
C SER A 269 -13.77 16.11 6.02
N ALA A 270 -13.84 16.98 7.03
CA ALA A 270 -13.63 16.58 8.42
C ALA A 270 -14.65 15.53 8.89
N ASP A 271 -15.88 15.59 8.38
CA ASP A 271 -16.98 14.75 8.84
C ASP A 271 -17.32 13.62 7.86
N SER A 272 -17.17 13.82 6.56
CA SER A 272 -17.46 12.77 5.58
C SER A 272 -16.75 12.99 4.24
N ASN A 273 -16.29 11.89 3.67
CA ASN A 273 -15.72 11.74 2.33
C ASN A 273 -16.26 10.45 1.74
N THR A 274 -16.17 10.28 0.43
CA THR A 274 -16.59 9.03 -0.21
C THR A 274 -15.37 8.17 -0.50
N LEU A 275 -15.29 6.97 0.09
CA LEU A 275 -14.34 5.95 -0.32
C LEU A 275 -14.74 5.42 -1.70
N CYS A 276 -13.79 5.41 -2.62
CA CYS A 276 -13.99 4.98 -3.99
C CYS A 276 -12.95 3.92 -4.37
N VAL A 277 -13.29 3.09 -5.35
CA VAL A 277 -12.33 2.28 -6.09
C VAL A 277 -12.40 2.58 -7.59
N LEU A 278 -11.25 2.53 -8.26
CA LEU A 278 -11.10 2.69 -9.70
C LEU A 278 -10.19 1.59 -10.24
N ALA A 279 -10.55 0.97 -11.37
CA ALA A 279 -9.68 0.06 -12.09
C ALA A 279 -8.43 0.79 -12.60
N ALA A 280 -7.28 0.10 -12.66
CA ALA A 280 -6.01 0.66 -13.10
C ALA A 280 -6.07 1.32 -14.49
N ASP A 281 -6.92 0.81 -15.37
CA ASP A 281 -7.14 1.32 -16.73
C ASP A 281 -8.22 2.39 -16.84
N GLY A 282 -8.91 2.71 -15.73
CA GLY A 282 -10.02 3.66 -15.66
C GLY A 282 -11.38 3.10 -16.07
N SER A 283 -11.48 1.81 -16.40
CA SER A 283 -12.70 1.22 -16.99
C SER A 283 -13.88 1.08 -16.01
N VAL A 284 -13.59 0.89 -14.72
CA VAL A 284 -14.60 0.64 -13.69
C VAL A 284 -14.36 1.54 -12.48
N PHE A 285 -15.33 2.41 -12.19
CA PHE A 285 -15.37 3.26 -11.01
C PHE A 285 -16.54 2.86 -10.12
N LYS A 286 -16.29 2.72 -8.81
CA LYS A 286 -17.34 2.42 -7.82
C LYS A 286 -17.13 3.20 -6.53
N PRO A 287 -18.11 4.01 -6.09
CA PRO A 287 -18.22 4.40 -4.69
C PRO A 287 -18.39 3.16 -3.80
N VAL A 288 -17.73 3.14 -2.65
CA VAL A 288 -17.71 2.00 -1.72
C VAL A 288 -18.51 2.32 -0.47
N ASP A 289 -18.17 3.42 0.21
CA ASP A 289 -18.71 3.79 1.52
C ASP A 289 -18.36 5.24 1.88
N GLN A 290 -18.77 5.71 3.06
CA GLN A 290 -18.39 6.99 3.63
C GLN A 290 -17.43 6.83 4.82
N MET A 291 -16.40 7.68 4.86
CA MET A 291 -15.46 7.75 5.98
C MET A 291 -14.86 9.16 6.14
N VAL A 292 -14.29 9.45 7.30
CA VAL A 292 -13.51 10.67 7.55
C VAL A 292 -12.23 10.71 6.70
N ASN A 293 -11.59 11.87 6.63
CA ASN A 293 -10.40 12.09 5.80
C ASN A 293 -9.13 11.51 6.46
N HIS A 294 -9.07 10.17 6.51
CA HIS A 294 -7.97 9.44 7.13
C HIS A 294 -7.50 8.31 6.21
N ALA A 295 -6.69 8.64 5.20
CA ALA A 295 -6.27 7.69 4.17
C ALA A 295 -5.54 6.44 4.72
N ASN A 296 -4.94 6.51 5.92
CA ASN A 296 -4.30 5.35 6.57
C ASN A 296 -5.30 4.26 6.97
N TRP A 297 -6.57 4.62 7.15
CA TRP A 297 -7.67 3.68 7.39
C TRP A 297 -8.19 3.00 6.12
N ILE A 298 -7.47 3.07 5.01
CA ILE A 298 -7.76 2.33 3.78
C ILE A 298 -6.58 1.40 3.55
N GLN A 299 -6.78 0.09 3.55
CA GLN A 299 -5.70 -0.87 3.30
C GLN A 299 -6.21 -2.06 2.48
N TRP A 300 -5.53 -2.33 1.38
CA TRP A 300 -5.71 -3.58 0.65
C TRP A 300 -5.09 -4.74 1.40
N SER A 301 -5.70 -5.92 1.28
CA SER A 301 -5.09 -7.18 1.69
C SER A 301 -3.70 -7.31 1.06
N PRO A 302 -2.71 -7.87 1.78
CA PRO A 302 -1.39 -8.12 1.22
C PRO A 302 -1.42 -9.14 0.07
N GLN A 303 -2.51 -9.90 -0.07
CA GLN A 303 -2.71 -10.87 -1.15
C GLN A 303 -4.13 -10.72 -1.72
N GLY A 304 -4.22 -10.21 -2.94
CA GLY A 304 -5.46 -10.09 -3.69
C GLY A 304 -6.14 -8.71 -3.63
N ASP A 305 -7.42 -8.69 -4.03
CA ASP A 305 -8.24 -7.50 -4.24
C ASP A 305 -9.34 -7.39 -3.16
N GLU A 306 -8.96 -7.65 -1.92
CA GLU A 306 -9.80 -7.39 -0.74
C GLU A 306 -9.40 -6.07 -0.10
N LEU A 307 -10.40 -5.22 0.17
CA LEU A 307 -10.22 -3.90 0.74
C LEU A 307 -10.80 -3.87 2.15
N ALA A 308 -9.95 -3.61 3.13
CA ALA A 308 -10.37 -3.28 4.49
C ALA A 308 -10.27 -1.78 4.72
N TYR A 309 -11.18 -1.25 5.53
CA TYR A 309 -11.18 0.14 5.91
C TYR A 309 -11.95 0.39 7.21
N ILE A 310 -11.74 1.57 7.82
CA ILE A 310 -12.57 2.03 8.94
C ILE A 310 -13.63 2.99 8.39
N GLY A 311 -14.84 2.48 8.27
CA GLY A 311 -16.00 3.22 7.78
C GLY A 311 -16.68 4.03 8.89
N GLY A 312 -17.40 5.07 8.48
CA GLY A 312 -18.26 5.88 9.34
C GLY A 312 -17.93 7.37 9.34
N ILE A 313 -18.98 8.17 9.49
CA ILE A 313 -18.97 9.63 9.40
C ILE A 313 -18.78 10.29 10.78
N GLY A 314 -18.58 11.61 10.77
CA GLY A 314 -18.32 12.46 11.94
C GLY A 314 -16.84 12.48 12.30
N ARG A 315 -16.28 13.67 12.56
CA ARG A 315 -14.84 13.87 12.78
C ARG A 315 -14.22 13.09 13.95
N GLU A 316 -15.00 12.68 14.95
CA GLU A 316 -14.48 11.97 16.11
C GLU A 316 -14.17 10.50 15.77
N ALA A 317 -12.95 10.04 16.12
CA ALA A 317 -12.61 8.61 16.07
C ALA A 317 -13.21 7.79 17.23
N THR A 318 -13.85 8.44 18.20
CA THR A 318 -14.44 7.82 19.40
C THR A 318 -15.89 7.38 19.20
N THR A 319 -16.51 7.73 18.08
CA THR A 319 -17.90 7.35 17.77
C THR A 319 -18.04 6.98 16.29
N ASN A 320 -18.93 6.02 16.02
CA ASN A 320 -19.31 5.61 14.67
C ASN A 320 -18.12 5.27 13.77
N LYS A 321 -17.14 4.51 14.27
CA LYS A 321 -16.00 4.01 13.49
C LYS A 321 -15.94 2.50 13.55
N GLN A 322 -16.08 1.86 12.40
CA GLN A 322 -16.22 0.41 12.30
C GLN A 322 -15.26 -0.15 11.26
N LEU A 323 -14.51 -1.19 11.61
CA LEU A 323 -13.81 -2.00 10.62
C LEU A 323 -14.83 -2.62 9.65
N ARG A 324 -14.58 -2.42 8.36
CA ARG A 324 -15.34 -3.00 7.25
C ARG A 324 -14.40 -3.65 6.26
N VAL A 325 -14.85 -4.73 5.62
CA VAL A 325 -14.07 -5.46 4.61
C VAL A 325 -14.96 -5.81 3.42
N THR A 326 -14.47 -5.61 2.20
CA THR A 326 -15.16 -5.96 0.97
C THR A 326 -14.20 -6.54 -0.06
N ARG A 327 -14.70 -7.40 -0.94
CA ARG A 327 -13.98 -7.80 -2.15
C ARG A 327 -14.23 -6.78 -3.27
N VAL A 328 -13.27 -6.63 -4.18
CA VAL A 328 -13.38 -5.78 -5.37
C VAL A 328 -13.23 -6.66 -6.62
N PRO A 329 -14.07 -6.51 -7.66
CA PRO A 329 -15.09 -5.47 -7.87
C PRO A 329 -16.45 -5.70 -7.20
N ASP A 330 -16.68 -6.85 -6.57
CA ASP A 330 -17.97 -7.23 -5.98
C ASP A 330 -18.19 -6.58 -4.60
N ILE A 331 -18.42 -5.26 -4.61
CA ILE A 331 -18.51 -4.46 -3.40
C ILE A 331 -19.76 -4.80 -2.59
N GLN A 332 -19.55 -5.47 -1.46
CA GLN A 332 -20.53 -5.77 -0.43
C GLN A 332 -19.82 -5.71 0.93
N PRO A 333 -19.66 -4.51 1.52
CA PRO A 333 -18.91 -4.36 2.75
C PRO A 333 -19.56 -5.10 3.92
N ARG A 334 -18.79 -6.00 4.53
CA ARG A 334 -19.11 -6.61 5.81
C ARG A 334 -18.79 -5.64 6.94
N ASN A 335 -19.68 -5.56 7.94
CA ASN A 335 -19.59 -4.64 9.08
C ASN A 335 -19.75 -5.35 10.45
N ASP A 336 -19.72 -6.68 10.46
CA ASP A 336 -19.87 -7.53 11.64
C ASP A 336 -18.62 -7.62 12.53
N PHE A 337 -17.56 -6.88 12.19
CA PHE A 337 -16.26 -6.97 12.87
C PHE A 337 -16.13 -6.09 14.11
N THR A 338 -16.88 -4.99 14.20
CA THR A 338 -16.83 -4.06 15.33
C THR A 338 -18.03 -4.32 16.24
N PRO A 339 -17.83 -4.82 17.49
CA PRO A 339 -18.92 -5.07 18.42
C PRO A 339 -19.66 -3.78 18.79
N ALA A 340 -20.96 -3.90 19.07
CA ALA A 340 -21.76 -2.79 19.56
C ALA A 340 -21.14 -2.14 20.82
N GLY A 341 -21.12 -0.81 20.86
CA GLY A 341 -20.50 -0.04 21.95
C GLY A 341 -18.98 0.10 21.85
N PHE A 342 -18.36 -0.32 20.75
CA PHE A 342 -16.94 -0.13 20.46
C PHE A 342 -16.71 0.62 19.15
N VAL A 343 -15.50 1.14 19.01
CA VAL A 343 -14.98 1.76 17.78
C VAL A 343 -13.59 1.22 17.48
N ASP A 344 -13.27 1.10 16.20
CA ASP A 344 -11.91 0.82 15.73
C ASP A 344 -11.27 2.13 15.25
N GLN A 345 -10.05 2.41 15.71
CA GLN A 345 -9.36 3.70 15.53
C GLN A 345 -8.12 3.61 14.63
N ASP A 346 -7.63 2.40 14.37
CA ASP A 346 -6.62 2.10 13.35
C ASP A 346 -6.57 0.58 13.14
N PHE A 347 -5.91 0.11 12.07
CA PHE A 347 -5.74 -1.33 11.86
C PHE A 347 -4.54 -1.66 10.96
N THR A 348 -4.17 -2.95 10.92
CA THR A 348 -3.23 -3.49 9.94
C THR A 348 -3.58 -4.92 9.58
N TRP A 349 -3.28 -5.32 8.34
CA TRP A 349 -3.36 -6.71 7.92
C TRP A 349 -2.20 -7.52 8.47
N ARG A 350 -2.49 -8.56 9.25
CA ARG A 350 -1.47 -9.53 9.69
C ARG A 350 -1.32 -10.70 8.72
N SER A 351 -2.41 -11.05 8.03
CA SER A 351 -2.46 -12.04 6.94
C SER A 351 -3.73 -11.81 6.12
N PRO A 352 -3.92 -12.45 4.96
CA PRO A 352 -5.15 -12.29 4.16
C PRO A 352 -6.46 -12.62 4.88
N VAL A 353 -6.42 -13.30 6.02
CA VAL A 353 -7.62 -13.69 6.81
C VAL A 353 -7.62 -13.12 8.24
N ASP A 354 -6.72 -12.19 8.54
CA ASP A 354 -6.50 -11.72 9.92
C ASP A 354 -6.07 -10.26 9.96
N ILE A 355 -6.88 -9.45 10.61
CA ILE A 355 -6.67 -8.02 10.81
C ILE A 355 -6.42 -7.77 12.29
N VAL A 356 -5.44 -6.92 12.60
CA VAL A 356 -5.26 -6.39 13.96
C VAL A 356 -5.81 -4.98 13.99
N VAL A 357 -6.80 -4.73 14.86
CA VAL A 357 -7.39 -3.41 15.07
C VAL A 357 -6.92 -2.81 16.40
N SER A 358 -6.82 -1.48 16.43
CA SER A 358 -6.73 -0.66 17.63
C SER A 358 -8.14 -0.26 18.04
N ARG A 359 -8.68 -0.92 19.07
CA ARG A 359 -10.09 -0.83 19.46
C ARG A 359 -10.29 -0.11 20.78
N ALA A 360 -11.25 0.81 20.84
CA ALA A 360 -11.66 1.51 22.05
C ALA A 360 -13.17 1.35 22.32
N LYS A 361 -13.59 1.60 23.56
CA LYS A 361 -15.01 1.75 23.88
C LYS A 361 -15.54 3.02 23.18
N ALA A 362 -16.71 2.93 22.56
CA ALA A 362 -17.36 4.10 21.99
C ALA A 362 -17.72 5.09 23.10
N SER A 363 -17.52 6.39 22.83
CA SER A 363 -17.90 7.46 23.75
C SER A 363 -18.42 8.65 22.96
N GLU A 364 -19.61 9.11 23.31
CA GLU A 364 -20.17 10.35 22.73
C GLU A 364 -19.52 11.56 23.39
N GLY A 365 -19.10 12.53 22.58
CA GLY A 365 -18.73 13.86 23.05
C GLY A 365 -17.24 14.20 23.02
N THR A 366 -16.99 15.47 22.71
CA THR A 366 -15.74 16.21 22.89
C THR A 366 -15.59 16.66 24.34
N ASP A 367 -15.68 15.74 25.31
CA ASP A 367 -15.35 16.21 26.65
C ASP A 367 -13.85 16.56 26.70
N SER A 368 -13.57 17.82 27.00
CA SER A 368 -12.24 18.34 27.30
C SER A 368 -11.72 17.79 28.64
N SER A 369 -12.40 16.79 29.21
CA SER A 369 -12.12 16.23 30.53
C SER A 369 -11.02 15.17 30.53
N GLY A 370 -10.52 14.79 29.35
CA GLY A 370 -9.42 13.83 29.20
C GLY A 370 -9.82 12.37 29.46
N LYS A 371 -11.12 12.06 29.62
CA LYS A 371 -11.63 10.72 29.95
C LYS A 371 -11.90 9.83 28.74
N ARG A 372 -11.22 10.07 27.62
CA ARG A 372 -11.38 9.28 26.39
C ARG A 372 -10.84 7.86 26.60
N PRO A 373 -11.62 6.81 26.28
CA PRO A 373 -11.17 5.43 26.43
C PRO A 373 -9.85 5.19 25.70
N TYR A 374 -8.93 4.49 26.34
CA TYR A 374 -7.69 4.05 25.70
C TYR A 374 -7.96 2.84 24.80
N PRO A 375 -7.42 2.83 23.56
CA PRO A 375 -7.55 1.66 22.71
C PRO A 375 -6.64 0.52 23.17
N TYR A 376 -6.96 -0.69 22.71
CA TYR A 376 -6.17 -1.90 22.87
C TYR A 376 -6.22 -2.72 21.58
N LEU A 377 -5.26 -3.61 21.38
CA LEU A 377 -5.17 -4.38 20.15
C LEU A 377 -6.06 -5.63 20.18
N VAL A 378 -6.78 -5.89 19.09
CA VAL A 378 -7.63 -7.07 18.89
C VAL A 378 -7.31 -7.69 17.53
N SER A 379 -7.10 -9.00 17.50
CA SER A 379 -7.06 -9.78 16.25
C SER A 379 -8.49 -10.15 15.85
N VAL A 380 -8.84 -9.89 14.61
CA VAL A 380 -10.13 -10.12 13.98
C VAL A 380 -9.91 -11.07 12.80
N LYS A 381 -10.45 -12.29 12.91
CA LYS A 381 -10.43 -13.27 11.81
C LYS A 381 -11.57 -13.02 10.84
N LEU A 382 -11.30 -13.12 9.54
CA LEU A 382 -12.30 -12.88 8.49
C LEU A 382 -13.14 -14.12 8.15
N ASP A 383 -12.62 -15.31 8.43
CA ASP A 383 -13.18 -16.62 8.11
C ASP A 383 -14.04 -17.24 9.23
N GLY A 384 -14.28 -16.52 10.33
CA GLY A 384 -15.18 -16.95 11.41
C GLY A 384 -15.28 -15.95 12.57
N GLU A 385 -16.20 -16.17 13.51
CA GLU A 385 -16.47 -15.29 14.66
C GLU A 385 -15.42 -15.42 15.79
N ARG A 386 -14.13 -15.28 15.47
CA ARG A 386 -13.06 -15.33 16.48
C ARG A 386 -12.32 -14.02 16.55
N GLN A 387 -12.73 -13.18 17.51
CA GLN A 387 -11.97 -12.02 17.92
C GLN A 387 -11.14 -12.35 19.16
N LYS A 388 -9.87 -11.99 19.15
CA LYS A 388 -8.95 -12.26 20.27
C LYS A 388 -8.20 -11.00 20.64
N ARG A 389 -8.38 -10.54 21.88
CA ARG A 389 -7.56 -9.47 22.46
C ARG A 389 -6.07 -9.85 22.46
N ILE A 390 -5.22 -8.94 21.98
CA ILE A 390 -3.76 -9.12 21.86
C ILE A 390 -3.03 -8.47 23.03
N THR A 391 -3.45 -7.25 23.41
CA THR A 391 -2.84 -6.48 24.50
C THR A 391 -3.79 -6.31 25.67
N LYS A 392 -3.26 -6.39 26.89
CA LYS A 392 -3.94 -6.08 28.15
C LYS A 392 -3.99 -4.57 28.33
N SER A 393 -4.94 -4.11 29.12
CA SER A 393 -5.02 -2.70 29.50
C SER A 393 -3.84 -2.39 30.40
N ALA A 394 -2.90 -1.58 29.93
CA ALA A 394 -1.97 -0.89 30.81
C ALA A 394 -2.71 0.31 31.42
N GLU A 395 -2.71 0.42 32.74
CA GLU A 395 -3.44 1.49 33.44
C GLU A 395 -2.95 2.87 32.96
N GLY A 396 -3.85 3.67 32.41
CA GLY A 396 -3.52 4.99 31.85
C GLY A 396 -2.84 5.00 30.48
N TYR A 397 -2.71 3.85 29.81
CA TYR A 397 -2.11 3.76 28.47
C TYR A 397 -3.03 3.04 27.49
N GLY A 398 -2.91 3.40 26.21
CA GLY A 398 -3.52 2.70 25.10
C GLY A 398 -2.49 2.20 24.11
N ASP A 399 -2.89 1.22 23.29
CA ASP A 399 -2.09 0.68 22.20
C ASP A 399 -2.69 1.13 20.87
N PHE A 400 -1.90 1.88 20.10
CA PHE A 400 -2.31 2.61 18.90
C PHE A 400 -1.47 2.20 17.69
N GLY A 401 -1.99 2.46 16.48
CA GLY A 401 -1.24 2.36 15.23
C GLY A 401 -0.52 1.02 15.04
N PRO A 402 -1.24 -0.12 15.07
CA PRO A 402 -0.60 -1.40 14.80
C PRO A 402 -0.04 -1.43 13.39
N VAL A 403 1.15 -1.99 13.21
CA VAL A 403 1.85 -2.15 11.94
C VAL A 403 2.31 -3.59 11.81
N SER A 404 1.90 -4.25 10.74
CA SER A 404 2.44 -5.56 10.36
C SER A 404 3.91 -5.41 9.97
N LEU A 405 4.77 -6.21 10.58
CA LEU A 405 6.20 -6.28 10.28
C LEU A 405 6.51 -7.57 9.49
N GLY A 406 5.50 -8.17 8.85
CA GLY A 406 5.62 -9.43 8.13
C GLY A 406 6.14 -10.55 9.03
N THR A 407 7.31 -11.10 8.67
CA THR A 407 7.95 -12.17 9.46
C THR A 407 8.68 -11.65 10.71
N ASP A 408 8.77 -10.35 10.95
CA ASP A 408 9.21 -9.77 12.25
C ASP A 408 8.05 -9.65 13.25
N GLY A 409 6.81 -9.82 12.80
CA GLY A 409 5.63 -9.87 13.64
C GLY A 409 4.82 -8.58 13.60
N LEU A 410 4.61 -7.96 14.75
CA LEU A 410 3.70 -6.82 14.92
C LEU A 410 4.36 -5.72 15.73
N GLY A 411 4.34 -4.49 15.22
CA GLY A 411 4.73 -3.27 15.93
C GLY A 411 3.52 -2.42 16.29
N TRP A 412 3.58 -1.64 17.37
CA TRP A 412 2.58 -0.63 17.71
C TRP A 412 3.13 0.41 18.66
N VAL A 413 2.39 1.48 18.89
CA VAL A 413 2.74 2.53 19.86
C VAL A 413 1.89 2.38 21.12
N ARG A 414 2.54 2.29 22.28
CA ARG A 414 1.88 2.39 23.58
C ARG A 414 2.02 3.81 24.11
N SER A 415 0.90 4.47 24.39
CA SER A 415 0.90 5.87 24.78
C SER A 415 -0.18 6.21 25.80
N ASN A 416 0.13 7.13 26.71
CA ASN A 416 -0.84 7.78 27.58
C ASN A 416 -1.35 9.13 27.02
N ARG A 417 -1.02 9.42 25.75
CA ARG A 417 -1.21 10.70 25.02
C ARG A 417 -0.20 11.81 25.34
N SER A 418 0.74 11.58 26.26
CA SER A 418 1.84 12.51 26.57
C SER A 418 3.23 11.89 26.47
N MET A 419 3.32 10.58 26.66
CA MET A 419 4.51 9.76 26.42
C MET A 419 4.15 8.65 25.42
N ALA A 420 5.12 8.22 24.61
CA ALA A 420 4.94 7.15 23.65
C ALA A 420 6.16 6.24 23.58
N ASN A 421 5.92 4.92 23.61
CA ASN A 421 6.93 3.89 23.43
C ASN A 421 6.50 2.97 22.29
N VAL A 422 7.47 2.43 21.55
CA VAL A 422 7.24 1.47 20.47
C VAL A 422 7.41 0.07 21.02
N LEU A 423 6.38 -0.75 20.85
CA LEU A 423 6.42 -2.17 21.22
C LEU A 423 6.50 -3.02 19.96
N VAL A 424 7.20 -4.14 20.06
CA VAL A 424 7.28 -5.16 19.02
C VAL A 424 7.03 -6.53 19.62
N ALA A 425 6.21 -7.33 18.94
CA ALA A 425 5.95 -8.73 19.29
C ALA A 425 6.30 -9.66 18.12
N PRO A 426 6.88 -10.85 18.37
CA PRO A 426 7.17 -11.83 17.34
C PRO A 426 5.91 -12.31 16.57
N PRO A 427 6.07 -12.92 15.39
CA PRO A 427 4.96 -13.40 14.57
C PRO A 427 3.99 -14.30 15.34
N GLY A 428 2.69 -14.03 15.19
CA GLY A 428 1.61 -14.80 15.83
C GLY A 428 1.51 -14.65 17.36
N GLN A 429 2.44 -13.92 17.99
CA GLN A 429 2.41 -13.65 19.42
C GLN A 429 1.62 -12.37 19.73
N GLY A 430 1.25 -12.21 21.00
CA GLY A 430 0.67 -10.98 21.53
C GLY A 430 1.53 -10.36 22.61
N GLU A 431 0.92 -9.58 23.51
CA GLU A 431 1.66 -8.78 24.49
C GLU A 431 2.59 -9.58 25.42
N ASN A 432 2.25 -10.82 25.76
CA ASN A 432 3.09 -11.63 26.68
C ASN A 432 4.52 -11.90 26.15
N LYS A 433 4.77 -11.64 24.86
CA LYS A 433 6.10 -11.75 24.23
C LYS A 433 6.53 -10.42 23.59
N ALA A 434 5.80 -9.35 23.85
CA ALA A 434 6.15 -8.03 23.36
C ALA A 434 7.30 -7.44 24.17
N VAL A 435 8.21 -6.77 23.49
CA VAL A 435 9.27 -5.98 24.11
C VAL A 435 9.03 -4.51 23.83
N GLN A 436 9.32 -3.66 24.81
CA GLN A 436 9.47 -2.23 24.57
C GLN A 436 10.78 -2.04 23.80
N TRP A 437 10.66 -1.71 22.52
CA TRP A 437 11.79 -1.71 21.59
C TRP A 437 12.41 -0.32 21.44
N ILE A 438 11.58 0.73 21.32
CA ILE A 438 12.03 2.13 21.29
C ILE A 438 11.29 2.89 22.38
N GLU A 439 12.03 3.61 23.22
CA GLU A 439 11.46 4.38 24.32
C GLU A 439 11.28 5.86 23.95
N ASN A 440 10.30 6.52 24.55
CA ASN A 440 10.14 7.98 24.55
C ASN A 440 10.26 8.60 23.15
N ILE A 441 9.50 8.11 22.17
CA ILE A 441 9.36 8.79 20.89
C ILE A 441 8.48 10.03 21.06
N ASP A 442 8.62 11.00 20.15
CA ASP A 442 7.74 12.16 20.12
C ASP A 442 6.28 11.74 19.84
N ILE A 443 5.33 12.61 20.21
CA ILE A 443 3.91 12.32 20.08
C ILE A 443 3.44 12.52 18.64
N GLY A 444 2.77 11.50 18.10
CA GLY A 444 2.18 11.56 16.76
C GLY A 444 1.11 12.64 16.66
N THR A 445 0.86 13.14 15.45
CA THR A 445 -0.21 14.13 15.26
C THR A 445 -1.58 13.50 15.52
N ASN A 446 -2.52 14.30 16.03
CA ASN A 446 -3.86 13.85 16.40
C ASN A 446 -4.89 14.86 15.92
N TYR A 447 -5.93 14.37 15.24
CA TYR A 447 -7.11 15.14 14.88
C TYR A 447 -8.36 14.39 15.39
N TYR A 448 -8.92 14.81 16.53
CA TYR A 448 -10.12 14.19 17.12
C TYR A 448 -9.99 12.67 17.39
N GLU A 449 -8.90 12.26 18.05
CA GLU A 449 -8.46 10.87 18.27
C GLU A 449 -8.10 10.08 17.00
N GLN A 450 -8.05 10.74 15.84
CA GLN A 450 -7.43 10.18 14.64
C GLN A 450 -5.91 10.37 14.76
N TRP A 451 -5.24 9.42 15.41
CA TRP A 451 -3.79 9.44 15.64
C TRP A 451 -3.02 9.04 14.38
N ASN A 452 -2.02 9.82 14.01
CA ASN A 452 -1.11 9.54 12.91
C ASN A 452 0.34 9.39 13.40
N TRP A 453 0.69 8.18 13.82
CA TRP A 453 2.05 7.88 14.29
C TRP A 453 3.11 7.92 13.19
N ASN A 454 2.72 7.88 11.90
CA ASN A 454 3.67 8.06 10.80
C ASN A 454 4.32 9.46 10.79
N SER A 455 3.79 10.43 11.55
CA SER A 455 4.45 11.73 11.70
C SER A 455 5.74 11.67 12.53
N VAL A 456 5.97 10.58 13.28
CA VAL A 456 7.10 10.44 14.20
C VAL A 456 7.74 9.05 14.16
N LEU A 457 7.14 8.05 13.53
CA LEU A 457 7.64 6.67 13.50
C LEU A 457 7.39 6.03 12.14
N LYS A 458 8.42 5.42 11.57
CA LYS A 458 8.32 4.61 10.37
C LYS A 458 9.24 3.39 10.44
N PHE A 459 8.63 2.21 10.57
CA PHE A 459 9.33 0.94 10.35
C PHE A 459 9.81 0.83 8.90
N PHE A 460 11.00 0.25 8.71
CA PHE A 460 11.49 -0.18 7.42
C PHE A 460 10.97 -1.58 7.11
N GLY A 461 10.52 -1.80 5.88
CA GLY A 461 9.89 -3.04 5.45
C GLY A 461 8.92 -2.76 4.30
N LYS A 462 8.77 -3.73 3.39
CA LYS A 462 7.91 -3.64 2.20
C LYS A 462 6.48 -4.06 2.49
#